data_AF-A0A8T2PDD9-F1
#
_entry.id   AF-A0A8T2PDD9-F1
#
_cell.length_a   1.000
_cell.length_b   1.000
_cell.length_c   1.000
_cell.angle_alpha   90.00
_cell.angle_beta   90.00
_cell.angle_gamma   90.00
#
_symmetry.space_group_name_H-M   'P 1'
#
loop_
_entity.id
_entity.type
_entity.pdbx_description
1 polymer ?
#
loop_
_entity_poly.entity_id
_entity_poly.type
_entity_poly.pdbx_seq_one_letter_code
_entity_poly.pdbx_strand_id
1 'polypeptide(L)'
;MEARKVSSMLGERSVRGEREGRTKEACKETEENQVTEDKMRKATILTAILCLSGLSLCDTRSGRLENVTEAGSPDTGKPAQDEGTRPLPSPETGETHESVRGDGNMEEPEPTSVSDFENSYNYAIHKLNVGHYTLDVKMSQLLDRVSRLDGKIGEAEDALQQVLLLSKGNRKEVGRLEGCQKGRRVGYKCFLVYRTYESYAGAAQQCQERGGRMAMPRDRKEQEALADYARSFFHPGNWPVWLGINDQRSEGLYLFEDGTRVTYFQWRKHFLSSQPDGGKRENCVAMSSDDGDWWDNYCDRRMYYLCEFDA
;
A
#
# COMPACT_ATOMS: atom_id res chain seq x y z
N MET A 1 67.63 -6.49 -4.51
CA MET A 1 66.59 -5.75 -3.76
C MET A 1 65.22 -6.09 -4.36
N GLU A 2 64.83 -7.37 -4.39
CA GLU A 2 63.61 -7.79 -5.12
C GLU A 2 62.98 -9.08 -4.59
N ALA A 3 63.04 -9.30 -3.27
CA ALA A 3 62.32 -10.42 -2.61
C ALA A 3 61.34 -9.94 -1.53
N ARG A 4 61.25 -8.62 -1.26
CA ARG A 4 60.32 -8.05 -0.27
C ARG A 4 59.04 -7.47 -0.86
N LYS A 5 58.87 -7.46 -2.19
CA LYS A 5 57.72 -6.81 -2.85
C LYS A 5 56.58 -7.78 -3.24
N VAL A 6 56.81 -9.09 -3.22
CA VAL A 6 55.79 -10.09 -3.56
C VAL A 6 54.90 -10.46 -2.36
N SER A 7 55.40 -10.30 -1.12
CA SER A 7 54.63 -10.63 0.08
C SER A 7 53.52 -9.61 0.42
N SER A 8 53.62 -8.35 -0.04
CA SER A 8 52.59 -7.34 0.26
C SER A 8 51.37 -7.41 -0.67
N MET A 9 51.52 -7.89 -1.92
CA MET A 9 50.40 -7.97 -2.88
C MET A 9 49.48 -9.18 -2.64
N LEU A 10 49.98 -10.24 -2.01
CA LEU A 10 49.15 -11.41 -1.64
C LEU A 10 48.28 -11.15 -0.41
N GLY A 11 48.71 -10.28 0.51
CA GLY A 11 47.90 -9.83 1.65
C GLY A 11 46.74 -8.92 1.25
N GLU A 12 46.93 -8.06 0.24
CA GLU A 12 45.90 -7.11 -0.20
C GLU A 12 44.77 -7.75 -1.03
N ARG A 13 45.04 -8.87 -1.73
CA ARG A 13 43.99 -9.64 -2.43
C ARG A 13 43.08 -10.41 -1.47
N SER A 14 43.61 -10.92 -0.36
CA SER A 14 42.83 -11.66 0.65
C SER A 14 41.84 -10.75 1.39
N VAL A 15 42.27 -9.54 1.75
CA VAL A 15 41.43 -8.57 2.47
C VAL A 15 40.32 -7.98 1.58
N ARG A 16 40.54 -7.91 0.26
CA ARG A 16 39.52 -7.44 -0.71
C ARG A 16 38.40 -8.48 -0.92
N GLY A 17 38.76 -9.77 -0.95
CA GLY A 17 37.79 -10.86 -1.03
C GLY A 17 36.88 -10.99 0.20
N GLU A 18 37.42 -10.75 1.40
CA GLU A 18 36.63 -10.77 2.64
C GLU A 18 35.71 -9.55 2.80
N ARG A 19 36.10 -8.36 2.28
CA ARG A 19 35.25 -7.16 2.27
C ARG A 19 34.11 -7.24 1.24
N GLU A 20 34.35 -7.83 0.07
CA GLU A 20 33.31 -8.09 -0.94
C GLU A 20 32.33 -9.21 -0.52
N GLY A 21 32.80 -10.21 0.25
CA GLY A 21 31.94 -11.24 0.85
C GLY A 21 30.97 -10.66 1.89
N ARG A 22 31.50 -9.89 2.87
CA ARG A 22 30.67 -9.27 3.92
C ARG A 22 29.65 -8.25 3.41
N THR A 23 29.94 -7.55 2.31
CA THR A 23 29.02 -6.56 1.73
C THR A 23 27.90 -7.21 0.92
N LYS A 24 28.14 -8.36 0.28
CA LYS A 24 27.11 -9.16 -0.40
C LYS A 24 26.20 -9.89 0.59
N GLU A 25 26.74 -10.42 1.67
CA GLU A 25 25.94 -11.03 2.75
C GLU A 25 25.10 -9.99 3.48
N ALA A 26 25.64 -8.79 3.78
CA ALA A 26 24.87 -7.71 4.37
C ALA A 26 23.75 -7.16 3.44
N CYS A 27 23.94 -7.14 2.11
CA CYS A 27 22.87 -6.79 1.17
C CYS A 27 21.78 -7.87 1.10
N LYS A 28 22.16 -9.15 1.12
CA LYS A 28 21.18 -10.26 1.13
C LYS A 28 20.37 -10.29 2.42
N GLU A 29 21.01 -10.03 3.56
CA GLU A 29 20.37 -10.01 4.87
C GLU A 29 19.45 -8.78 5.04
N THR A 30 19.81 -7.64 4.44
CA THR A 30 18.91 -6.47 4.38
C THR A 30 17.75 -6.66 3.41
N GLU A 31 17.93 -7.32 2.26
CA GLU A 31 16.84 -7.67 1.35
C GLU A 31 15.88 -8.71 1.95
N GLU A 32 16.38 -9.74 2.62
CA GLU A 32 15.54 -10.73 3.33
C GLU A 32 14.79 -10.09 4.51
N ASN A 33 15.42 -9.17 5.25
CA ASN A 33 14.77 -8.39 6.32
C ASN A 33 13.73 -7.39 5.79
N GLN A 34 13.97 -6.76 4.64
CA GLN A 34 13.03 -5.83 4.01
C GLN A 34 11.83 -6.58 3.41
N VAL A 35 12.06 -7.76 2.81
CA VAL A 35 10.99 -8.64 2.30
C VAL A 35 10.14 -9.21 3.44
N THR A 36 10.75 -9.52 4.59
CA THR A 36 10.00 -9.99 5.78
C THR A 36 9.23 -8.87 6.46
N GLU A 37 9.78 -7.65 6.59
CA GLU A 37 9.02 -6.51 7.09
C GLU A 37 7.83 -6.14 6.18
N ASP A 38 8.02 -6.17 4.86
CA ASP A 38 6.97 -5.80 3.91
C ASP A 38 5.87 -6.88 3.84
N LYS A 39 6.24 -8.16 4.01
CA LYS A 39 5.29 -9.27 4.22
C LYS A 39 4.52 -9.12 5.53
N MET A 40 5.18 -8.71 6.61
CA MET A 40 4.56 -8.52 7.92
C MET A 40 3.58 -7.34 7.90
N ARG A 41 3.95 -6.21 7.27
CA ARG A 41 3.07 -5.03 7.09
C ARG A 41 1.85 -5.37 6.23
N LYS A 42 2.01 -6.12 5.15
CA LYS A 42 0.89 -6.59 4.31
C LYS A 42 -0.03 -7.55 5.07
N ALA A 43 0.53 -8.44 5.90
CA ALA A 43 -0.26 -9.34 6.74
C ALA A 43 -1.04 -8.57 7.83
N THR A 44 -0.45 -7.54 8.45
CA THR A 44 -1.14 -6.68 9.42
C THR A 44 -2.27 -5.88 8.79
N ILE A 45 -2.06 -5.32 7.58
CA ILE A 45 -3.11 -4.59 6.85
C ILE A 45 -4.23 -5.54 6.44
N LEU A 46 -3.91 -6.73 5.93
CA LEU A 46 -4.93 -7.73 5.56
C LEU A 46 -5.71 -8.21 6.78
N THR A 47 -5.05 -8.41 7.92
CA THR A 47 -5.70 -8.79 9.20
C THR A 47 -6.60 -7.66 9.71
N ALA A 48 -6.16 -6.40 9.61
CA ALA A 48 -6.99 -5.24 9.96
C ALA A 48 -8.22 -5.11 9.06
N ILE A 49 -8.09 -5.36 7.75
CA ILE A 49 -9.20 -5.35 6.79
C ILE A 49 -10.19 -6.49 7.06
N LEU A 50 -9.69 -7.69 7.40
CA LEU A 50 -10.51 -8.85 7.75
C LEU A 50 -11.24 -8.66 9.10
N CYS A 51 -10.61 -8.00 10.07
CA CYS A 51 -11.26 -7.61 11.33
C CYS A 51 -12.35 -6.55 11.13
N LEU A 52 -12.13 -5.55 10.27
CA LEU A 52 -13.13 -4.51 9.97
C LEU A 52 -14.31 -5.03 9.13
N SER A 53 -14.13 -6.13 8.41
CA SER A 53 -15.19 -6.79 7.63
C SER A 53 -15.93 -7.90 8.40
N GLY A 54 -15.62 -8.11 9.69
CA GLY A 54 -16.32 -9.05 10.57
C GLY A 54 -16.14 -10.53 10.20
N LEU A 55 -15.10 -10.86 9.42
CA LEU A 55 -14.89 -12.21 8.88
C LEU A 55 -13.98 -13.11 9.74
N SER A 56 -13.47 -12.65 10.89
CA SER A 56 -12.73 -13.53 11.83
C SER A 56 -12.74 -13.04 13.28
N LEU A 57 -12.90 -13.97 14.22
CA LEU A 57 -12.66 -13.80 15.66
C LEU A 57 -11.15 -13.86 15.92
N CYS A 58 -10.57 -12.83 16.54
CA CYS A 58 -9.21 -12.88 17.08
C CYS A 58 -9.25 -13.55 18.47
N ASP A 59 -8.77 -14.79 18.56
CA ASP A 59 -8.41 -15.43 19.82
C ASP A 59 -6.88 -15.39 19.96
N THR A 60 -6.37 -14.66 20.95
CA THR A 60 -4.95 -14.67 21.31
C THR A 60 -4.76 -15.43 22.62
N ARG A 61 -4.48 -16.73 22.55
CA ARG A 61 -3.80 -17.45 23.63
C ARG A 61 -3.14 -18.75 23.15
N SER A 62 -1.80 -18.83 23.23
CA SER A 62 -1.05 -19.87 23.95
C SER A 62 0.44 -19.83 23.59
N GLY A 63 1.30 -19.88 24.61
CA GLY A 63 2.76 -19.98 24.47
C GLY A 63 3.50 -19.60 25.76
N ARG A 64 3.28 -20.37 26.84
CA ARG A 64 3.96 -20.26 28.14
C ARG A 64 5.26 -21.06 28.12
N LEU A 65 6.36 -20.48 28.59
CA LEU A 65 7.45 -21.21 29.25
C LEU A 65 8.00 -20.34 30.39
N GLU A 66 8.18 -20.99 31.52
CA GLU A 66 8.36 -20.45 32.86
C GLU A 66 9.76 -19.88 33.09
N ASN A 67 9.88 -18.93 34.03
CA ASN A 67 10.81 -19.05 35.14
C ASN A 67 10.49 -18.04 36.26
N VAL A 68 10.49 -18.58 37.47
CA VAL A 68 10.24 -17.93 38.76
C VAL A 68 11.58 -17.44 39.33
N THR A 69 11.62 -16.19 39.80
CA THR A 69 12.51 -15.76 40.89
C THR A 69 11.85 -14.65 41.70
N GLU A 70 11.74 -14.90 43.00
CA GLU A 70 11.26 -14.01 44.07
C GLU A 70 12.19 -12.81 44.36
N ALA A 71 11.60 -11.87 45.11
CA ALA A 71 12.16 -10.97 46.11
C ALA A 71 12.39 -9.50 45.70
N GLY A 72 11.70 -8.59 46.42
CA GLY A 72 12.11 -7.19 46.57
C GLY A 72 10.96 -6.17 46.71
N SER A 73 10.35 -6.06 47.88
CA SER A 73 9.79 -4.78 48.40
C SER A 73 10.96 -3.97 49.00
N PRO A 74 10.94 -2.62 49.12
CA PRO A 74 9.98 -1.87 49.97
C PRO A 74 9.53 -0.46 49.44
N ASP A 75 8.31 -0.01 49.75
CA ASP A 75 7.97 1.07 50.72
C ASP A 75 8.38 2.50 50.28
N THR A 76 7.50 3.51 50.09
CA THR A 76 6.85 4.30 51.16
C THR A 76 5.98 5.41 50.53
N GLY A 77 4.91 5.84 51.21
CA GLY A 77 4.22 7.11 50.90
C GLY A 77 2.78 7.22 51.42
N LYS A 78 2.63 7.62 52.68
CA LYS A 78 1.37 7.74 53.46
C LYS A 78 0.48 8.96 53.06
N PRO A 79 -0.79 9.01 53.55
CA PRO A 79 -1.84 9.96 53.16
C PRO A 79 -1.98 11.16 54.13
N ALA A 80 -2.77 12.17 53.75
CA ALA A 80 -3.34 13.15 54.66
C ALA A 80 -4.71 13.66 54.16
N GLN A 81 -5.67 13.71 55.08
CA GLN A 81 -6.97 14.37 55.02
C GLN A 81 -6.79 15.88 55.31
N ASP A 82 -7.72 16.76 54.90
CA ASP A 82 -8.54 17.61 55.79
C ASP A 82 -9.44 18.60 55.00
N GLU A 83 -10.48 19.07 55.69
CA GLU A 83 -11.71 19.77 55.30
C GLU A 83 -11.62 21.25 54.85
N GLY A 84 -12.77 21.81 54.41
CA GLY A 84 -13.13 23.20 54.79
C GLY A 84 -13.76 24.17 53.75
N THR A 85 -15.03 23.97 53.38
CA THR A 85 -16.19 24.90 53.49
C THR A 85 -16.17 26.40 53.06
N ARG A 86 -16.96 26.73 51.98
CA ARG A 86 -17.96 27.85 51.71
C ARG A 86 -17.56 29.36 51.82
N PRO A 87 -18.42 30.40 51.48
CA PRO A 87 -19.88 30.44 51.15
C PRO A 87 -20.36 31.37 49.96
N LEU A 88 -21.70 31.40 49.81
CA LEU A 88 -22.63 32.11 48.87
C LEU A 88 -22.64 33.67 48.92
N PRO A 89 -23.55 34.36 48.18
CA PRO A 89 -24.81 34.79 48.81
C PRO A 89 -26.11 34.75 47.96
N SER A 90 -27.23 34.82 48.70
CA SER A 90 -28.68 34.94 48.37
C SER A 90 -29.08 36.38 47.92
N PRO A 91 -30.38 36.76 47.71
CA PRO A 91 -31.46 36.92 48.73
C PRO A 91 -32.88 36.51 48.22
N GLU A 92 -34.06 36.68 48.87
CA GLU A 92 -34.62 36.64 50.24
C GLU A 92 -36.14 36.99 50.15
N THR A 93 -36.85 36.82 51.28
CA THR A 93 -38.18 37.33 51.72
C THR A 93 -39.37 36.36 51.58
N GLY A 94 -40.22 36.10 52.60
CA GLY A 94 -40.23 36.48 54.02
C GLY A 94 -41.41 35.79 54.78
N GLU A 95 -41.17 35.47 56.06
CA GLU A 95 -41.99 35.49 57.31
C GLU A 95 -43.56 35.38 57.27
N THR A 96 -44.33 34.83 58.24
CA THR A 96 -44.14 34.28 59.61
C THR A 96 -45.43 33.62 60.19
N HIS A 97 -45.25 32.78 61.24
CA HIS A 97 -46.05 32.48 62.45
C HIS A 97 -47.26 31.48 62.50
N GLU A 98 -46.96 30.31 63.12
CA GLU A 98 -47.53 29.71 64.36
C GLU A 98 -48.89 28.97 64.38
N SER A 99 -48.86 27.68 64.78
CA SER A 99 -49.93 27.04 65.57
C SER A 99 -49.49 25.70 66.21
N VAL A 100 -50.18 25.35 67.29
CA VAL A 100 -49.94 24.37 68.36
C VAL A 100 -50.48 22.97 68.02
N ARG A 101 -49.96 21.95 68.72
CA ARG A 101 -50.39 20.52 68.73
C ARG A 101 -51.91 20.30 68.81
N GLY A 102 -52.37 19.25 68.13
CA GLY A 102 -53.61 18.53 68.44
C GLY A 102 -53.67 17.21 67.67
N ASP A 103 -53.59 16.08 68.39
CA ASP A 103 -53.89 14.73 67.90
C ASP A 103 -55.39 14.61 67.60
N GLY A 104 -55.73 13.96 66.49
CA GLY A 104 -57.09 13.58 66.14
C GLY A 104 -57.18 12.89 64.79
N ASN A 105 -57.43 11.58 64.80
CA ASN A 105 -57.79 10.78 63.64
C ASN A 105 -58.90 11.47 62.81
N MET A 106 -58.70 11.59 61.50
CA MET A 106 -59.80 11.71 60.55
C MET A 106 -59.34 11.11 59.21
N GLU A 107 -60.15 10.21 58.69
CA GLU A 107 -59.95 9.34 57.52
C GLU A 107 -59.11 9.92 56.38
N GLU A 108 -58.21 9.08 55.88
CA GLU A 108 -57.68 9.11 54.53
C GLU A 108 -58.86 9.06 53.54
N PRO A 109 -59.09 10.08 52.67
CA PRO A 109 -60.14 9.97 51.69
C PRO A 109 -59.68 8.99 50.60
N GLU A 110 -60.38 7.86 50.49
CA GLU A 110 -60.28 7.02 49.30
C GLU A 110 -60.60 7.86 48.04
N PRO A 111 -59.87 7.66 46.93
CA PRO A 111 -60.06 8.44 45.72
C PRO A 111 -61.45 8.16 45.13
N THR A 112 -62.38 9.09 45.34
CA THR A 112 -63.71 9.10 44.75
C THR A 112 -63.73 9.98 43.51
N SER A 113 -63.18 9.52 42.38
CA SER A 113 -63.73 9.90 41.07
C SER A 113 -63.16 9.01 39.96
N VAL A 114 -64.04 8.30 39.25
CA VAL A 114 -63.70 7.58 38.00
C VAL A 114 -63.19 8.59 36.94
N SER A 115 -63.52 9.88 37.08
CA SER A 115 -63.14 10.96 36.16
C SER A 115 -61.69 11.43 36.26
N ASP A 116 -61.04 11.40 37.43
CA ASP A 116 -59.64 11.83 37.57
C ASP A 116 -58.67 10.79 37.00
N PHE A 117 -59.03 9.51 37.11
CA PHE A 117 -58.29 8.41 36.49
C PHE A 117 -58.43 8.42 34.96
N GLU A 118 -59.64 8.65 34.43
CA GLU A 118 -59.86 8.82 32.99
C GLU A 118 -59.13 10.05 32.43
N ASN A 119 -59.09 11.17 33.14
CA ASN A 119 -58.37 12.36 32.71
C ASN A 119 -56.85 12.15 32.70
N SER A 120 -56.29 11.47 33.70
CA SER A 120 -54.88 11.10 33.75
C SER A 120 -54.50 10.14 32.62
N TYR A 121 -55.35 9.16 32.34
CA TYR A 121 -55.17 8.20 31.25
C TYR A 121 -55.24 8.87 29.86
N ASN A 122 -56.23 9.74 29.63
CA ASN A 122 -56.35 10.52 28.39
C ASN A 122 -55.16 11.46 28.17
N TYR A 123 -54.65 12.08 29.24
CA TYR A 123 -53.44 12.89 29.20
C TYR A 123 -52.20 12.05 28.83
N ALA A 124 -52.06 10.85 29.41
CA ALA A 124 -50.97 9.93 29.09
C ALA A 124 -51.02 9.46 27.63
N ILE A 125 -52.21 9.13 27.11
CA ILE A 125 -52.41 8.78 25.69
C ILE A 125 -52.04 9.94 24.79
N HIS A 126 -52.51 11.16 25.09
CA HIS A 126 -52.20 12.34 24.28
C HIS A 126 -50.69 12.60 24.25
N LYS A 127 -50.01 12.50 25.40
CA LYS A 127 -48.56 12.66 25.49
C LYS A 127 -47.81 11.61 24.66
N LEU A 128 -48.28 10.35 24.69
CA LEU A 128 -47.71 9.28 23.87
C LEU A 128 -47.92 9.54 22.37
N ASN A 129 -49.13 9.93 21.96
CA ASN A 129 -49.44 10.25 20.56
C ASN A 129 -48.58 11.41 20.05
N VAL A 130 -48.48 12.50 20.81
CA VAL A 130 -47.61 13.64 20.46
C VAL A 130 -46.15 13.20 20.35
N GLY A 131 -45.70 12.32 21.25
CA GLY A 131 -44.38 11.70 21.19
C GLY A 131 -44.16 10.90 19.90
N HIS A 132 -45.13 10.05 19.53
CA HIS A 132 -45.10 9.24 18.30
C HIS A 132 -45.05 10.12 17.05
N TYR A 133 -45.93 11.11 16.93
CA TYR A 133 -45.91 12.07 15.81
C TYR A 133 -44.56 12.81 15.71
N THR A 134 -44.00 13.21 16.85
CA THR A 134 -42.70 13.88 16.88
C THR A 134 -41.57 12.96 16.38
N LEU A 135 -41.63 11.67 16.73
CA LEU A 135 -40.68 10.67 16.23
C LEU A 135 -40.86 10.43 14.73
N ASP A 136 -42.09 10.33 14.22
CA ASP A 136 -42.37 10.16 12.80
C ASP A 136 -41.84 11.32 11.96
N VAL A 137 -42.02 12.56 12.44
CA VAL A 137 -41.47 13.76 11.79
C VAL A 137 -39.94 13.72 11.77
N LYS A 138 -39.30 13.37 12.90
CA LYS A 138 -37.85 13.24 12.98
C LYS A 138 -37.32 12.13 12.08
N MET A 139 -38.02 10.99 12.00
CA MET A 139 -37.66 9.88 11.12
C MET A 139 -37.75 10.29 9.65
N SER A 140 -38.82 11.00 9.27
CA SER A 140 -38.99 11.53 7.91
C SER A 140 -37.87 12.51 7.54
N GLN A 141 -37.49 13.39 8.46
CA GLN A 141 -36.35 14.32 8.28
C GLN A 141 -35.02 13.57 8.15
N LEU A 142 -34.81 12.50 8.90
CA LEU A 142 -33.61 11.67 8.81
C LEU A 142 -33.55 10.94 7.46
N LEU A 143 -34.67 10.39 6.99
CA LEU A 143 -34.75 9.73 5.68
C LEU A 143 -34.43 10.70 4.53
N ASP A 144 -34.93 11.94 4.57
CA ASP A 144 -34.57 12.97 3.57
C ASP A 144 -33.07 13.29 3.59
N ARG A 145 -32.47 13.42 4.79
CA ARG A 145 -31.03 13.65 4.92
C ARG A 145 -30.21 12.48 4.39
N VAL A 146 -30.63 11.24 4.64
CA VAL A 146 -29.96 10.03 4.13
C VAL A 146 -30.06 9.97 2.61
N SER A 147 -31.22 10.23 2.02
CA SER A 147 -31.40 10.26 0.56
C SER A 147 -30.52 11.33 -0.11
N ARG A 148 -30.39 12.51 0.51
CA ARG A 148 -29.46 13.55 0.02
C ARG A 148 -27.99 13.13 0.12
N LEU A 149 -27.62 12.40 1.17
CA LEU A 149 -26.26 11.88 1.31
C LEU A 149 -25.96 10.81 0.26
N ASP A 150 -26.92 9.93 -0.01
CA ASP A 150 -26.83 8.90 -1.06
C ASP A 150 -26.60 9.53 -2.44
N GLY A 151 -27.37 10.56 -2.79
CA GLY A 151 -27.15 11.31 -4.03
C GLY A 151 -25.76 11.96 -4.11
N LYS A 152 -25.29 12.55 -3.00
CA LYS A 152 -23.93 13.14 -2.94
C LYS A 152 -22.83 12.09 -3.04
N ILE A 153 -23.05 10.88 -2.50
CA ILE A 153 -22.10 9.77 -2.63
C ILE A 153 -22.01 9.36 -4.10
N GLY A 154 -23.16 9.20 -4.78
CA GLY A 154 -23.19 8.90 -6.22
C GLY A 154 -22.44 9.95 -7.06
N GLU A 155 -22.70 11.24 -6.83
CA GLU A 155 -21.98 12.32 -7.52
C GLU A 155 -20.46 12.29 -7.26
N ALA A 156 -20.03 11.98 -6.03
CA ALA A 156 -18.63 11.87 -5.68
C ALA A 156 -17.96 10.65 -6.33
N GLU A 157 -18.67 9.52 -6.42
CA GLU A 157 -18.20 8.31 -7.10
C GLU A 157 -18.00 8.56 -8.60
N ASP A 158 -18.97 9.21 -9.26
CA ASP A 158 -18.88 9.58 -10.68
C ASP A 158 -17.72 10.54 -10.95
N ALA A 159 -17.56 11.56 -10.11
CA ALA A 159 -16.45 12.51 -10.21
C ALA A 159 -15.09 11.80 -10.03
N LEU A 160 -15.00 10.85 -9.10
CA LEU A 160 -13.77 10.07 -8.88
C LEU A 160 -13.44 9.20 -10.10
N GLN A 161 -14.43 8.53 -10.69
CA GLN A 161 -14.22 7.75 -11.91
C GLN A 161 -13.70 8.63 -13.06
N GLN A 162 -14.28 9.83 -13.22
CA GLN A 162 -13.83 10.78 -14.22
C GLN A 162 -12.37 11.22 -13.99
N VAL A 163 -12.01 11.57 -12.75
CA VAL A 163 -10.63 11.95 -12.39
C VAL A 163 -9.65 10.81 -12.66
N LEU A 164 -10.03 9.56 -12.37
CA LEU A 164 -9.19 8.38 -12.63
C LEU A 164 -8.92 8.19 -14.13
N LEU A 165 -9.93 8.39 -14.98
CA LEU A 165 -9.77 8.29 -16.43
C LEU A 165 -8.85 9.41 -16.96
N LEU A 166 -9.04 10.64 -16.51
CA LEU A 166 -8.17 11.77 -16.86
C LEU A 166 -6.73 11.55 -16.39
N SER A 167 -6.55 11.08 -15.16
CA SER A 167 -5.24 10.74 -14.61
C SER A 167 -4.53 9.66 -15.43
N LYS A 168 -5.25 8.60 -15.84
CA LYS A 168 -4.73 7.56 -16.74
C LYS A 168 -4.34 8.14 -18.10
N GLY A 169 -5.19 8.97 -18.71
CA GLY A 169 -4.89 9.62 -19.99
C GLY A 169 -3.65 10.51 -19.91
N ASN A 170 -3.58 11.36 -18.89
CA ASN A 170 -2.43 12.24 -18.64
C ASN A 170 -1.14 11.43 -18.44
N ARG A 171 -1.19 10.32 -17.70
CA ARG A 171 -0.02 9.44 -17.51
C ARG A 171 0.49 8.89 -18.84
N LYS A 172 -0.41 8.53 -19.76
CA LYS A 172 -0.04 8.04 -21.10
C LYS A 172 0.61 9.13 -21.97
N GLU A 173 0.02 10.32 -21.99
CA GLU A 173 0.60 11.44 -22.75
C GLU A 173 1.95 11.88 -22.20
N VAL A 174 2.08 11.93 -20.86
CA VAL A 174 3.37 12.20 -20.21
C VAL A 174 4.41 11.15 -20.59
N GLY A 175 4.06 9.86 -20.56
CA GLY A 175 4.97 8.78 -20.95
C GLY A 175 5.46 8.92 -22.38
N ARG A 176 4.57 9.21 -23.34
CA ARG A 176 4.91 9.46 -24.75
C ARG A 176 5.84 10.66 -24.91
N LEU A 177 5.52 11.78 -24.27
CA LEU A 177 6.33 13.01 -24.33
C LEU A 177 7.72 12.81 -23.70
N GLU A 178 7.80 12.20 -22.53
CA GLU A 178 9.07 11.87 -21.87
C GLU A 178 9.89 10.91 -22.73
N GLY A 179 9.24 9.91 -23.33
CA GLY A 179 9.87 8.96 -24.23
C GLY A 179 10.61 9.62 -25.38
N CYS A 180 9.98 10.60 -26.03
CA CYS A 180 10.58 11.29 -27.18
C CYS A 180 11.54 12.44 -26.80
N GLN A 181 11.30 13.14 -25.69
CA GLN A 181 12.13 14.28 -25.28
C GLN A 181 13.38 13.86 -24.49
N LYS A 182 13.24 12.92 -23.56
CA LYS A 182 14.34 12.45 -22.69
C LYS A 182 14.97 11.16 -23.19
N GLY A 183 14.23 10.38 -23.97
CA GLY A 183 14.68 9.11 -24.51
C GLY A 183 15.42 9.22 -25.84
N ARG A 184 15.51 8.09 -26.55
CA ARG A 184 16.10 7.96 -27.88
C ARG A 184 15.01 7.80 -28.93
N ARG A 185 15.01 8.67 -29.95
CA ARG A 185 14.12 8.53 -31.10
C ARG A 185 14.79 7.75 -32.23
N VAL A 186 14.08 6.77 -32.79
CA VAL A 186 14.48 6.01 -33.98
C VAL A 186 13.28 5.91 -34.91
N GLY A 187 13.29 6.70 -35.99
CA GLY A 187 12.14 6.80 -36.90
C GLY A 187 10.89 7.36 -36.21
N TYR A 188 9.81 6.57 -36.22
CA TYR A 188 8.53 6.88 -35.57
C TYR A 188 8.41 6.31 -34.15
N LYS A 189 9.46 5.67 -33.62
CA LYS A 189 9.48 5.14 -32.26
C LYS A 189 10.37 5.98 -31.35
N CYS A 190 9.96 6.10 -30.12
CA CYS A 190 10.70 6.73 -29.03
C CYS A 190 10.94 5.72 -27.91
N PHE A 191 12.12 5.76 -27.32
CA PHE A 191 12.63 4.71 -26.44
C PHE A 191 13.14 5.31 -25.15
N LEU A 192 12.68 4.83 -23.99
CA LEU A 192 13.10 5.35 -22.69
C LEU A 192 13.43 4.23 -21.71
N VAL A 193 14.60 4.35 -21.10
CA VAL A 193 15.09 3.42 -20.07
C VAL A 193 14.62 3.87 -18.70
N TYR A 194 14.20 2.91 -17.88
CA TYR A 194 13.82 3.14 -16.48
C TYR A 194 14.78 2.45 -15.51
N ARG A 195 15.21 3.17 -14.46
CA ARG A 195 16.12 2.70 -13.39
C ARG A 195 15.41 1.94 -12.26
N THR A 196 14.19 1.50 -12.49
CA THR A 196 13.43 0.70 -11.51
C THR A 196 13.54 -0.77 -11.86
N TYR A 197 13.86 -1.60 -10.88
CA TYR A 197 13.95 -3.05 -11.06
C TYR A 197 12.58 -3.69 -11.05
N GLU A 198 12.19 -4.32 -12.16
CA GLU A 198 10.91 -5.00 -12.31
C GLU A 198 11.09 -6.39 -12.91
N SER A 199 10.17 -7.31 -12.59
CA SER A 199 10.04 -8.57 -13.33
C SER A 199 9.63 -8.28 -14.77
N TYR A 200 9.77 -9.25 -15.67
CA TYR A 200 9.37 -9.07 -17.06
C TYR A 200 7.91 -8.60 -17.21
N ALA A 201 6.99 -9.26 -16.50
CA ALA A 201 5.57 -8.89 -16.49
C ALA A 201 5.33 -7.52 -15.83
N GLY A 202 6.06 -7.20 -14.76
CA GLY A 202 5.98 -5.89 -14.11
C GLY A 202 6.47 -4.77 -15.03
N ALA A 203 7.58 -4.97 -15.73
CA ALA A 203 8.11 -4.03 -16.71
C ALA A 203 7.13 -3.81 -17.88
N ALA A 204 6.54 -4.88 -18.41
CA ALA A 204 5.49 -4.82 -19.44
C ALA A 204 4.32 -3.94 -19.00
N GLN A 205 3.81 -4.19 -17.79
CA GLN A 205 2.71 -3.42 -17.21
C GLN A 205 3.09 -1.94 -17.02
N GLN A 206 4.28 -1.66 -16.50
CA GLN A 206 4.75 -0.29 -16.26
C GLN A 206 4.86 0.52 -17.56
N CYS A 207 5.33 -0.11 -18.64
CA CYS A 207 5.34 0.54 -19.96
C CYS A 207 3.92 0.80 -20.47
N GLN A 208 2.99 -0.16 -20.28
CA GLN A 208 1.60 -0.04 -20.70
C GLN A 208 0.84 1.05 -19.94
N GLU A 209 1.06 1.17 -18.63
CA GLU A 209 0.47 2.23 -17.80
C GLU A 209 0.92 3.62 -18.23
N ARG A 210 2.10 3.72 -18.83
CA ARG A 210 2.68 4.96 -19.39
C ARG A 210 2.29 5.20 -20.85
N GLY A 211 1.42 4.37 -21.43
CA GLY A 211 0.95 4.54 -22.80
C GLY A 211 1.92 4.05 -23.87
N GLY A 212 2.91 3.26 -23.48
CA GLY A 212 3.83 2.57 -24.39
C GLY A 212 3.73 1.07 -24.25
N ARG A 213 4.82 0.38 -24.60
CA ARG A 213 5.01 -1.07 -24.43
C ARG A 213 6.49 -1.37 -24.22
N MET A 214 6.86 -2.59 -23.83
CA MET A 214 8.29 -2.94 -23.77
C MET A 214 8.91 -2.84 -25.16
N ALA A 215 10.18 -2.45 -25.22
CA ALA A 215 10.86 -2.17 -26.47
C ALA A 215 11.08 -3.43 -27.31
N MET A 216 10.71 -3.34 -28.59
CA MET A 216 10.72 -4.46 -29.52
C MET A 216 11.59 -4.11 -30.74
N PRO A 217 12.93 -4.19 -30.61
CA PRO A 217 13.85 -3.92 -31.71
C PRO A 217 13.58 -4.86 -32.89
N ARG A 218 13.09 -4.32 -34.00
CA ARG A 218 12.67 -5.08 -35.18
C ARG A 218 13.79 -5.37 -36.17
N ASP A 219 14.83 -4.55 -36.13
CA ASP A 219 15.96 -4.63 -37.03
C ASP A 219 17.27 -4.24 -36.33
N ARG A 220 18.37 -4.43 -37.04
CA ARG A 220 19.71 -4.10 -36.55
C ARG A 220 19.87 -2.63 -36.19
N LYS A 221 19.25 -1.72 -36.95
CA LYS A 221 19.39 -0.27 -36.74
C LYS A 221 18.70 0.15 -35.44
N GLU A 222 17.51 -0.38 -35.17
CA GLU A 222 16.84 -0.20 -33.89
C GLU A 222 17.68 -0.79 -32.75
N GLN A 223 18.20 -2.01 -32.90
CA GLN A 223 19.02 -2.65 -31.86
C GLN A 223 20.30 -1.86 -31.55
N GLU A 224 21.06 -1.44 -32.56
CA GLU A 224 22.28 -0.65 -32.37
C GLU A 224 21.97 0.69 -31.67
N ALA A 225 20.89 1.36 -32.07
CA ALA A 225 20.47 2.61 -31.43
C ALA A 225 20.07 2.44 -29.96
N LEU A 226 19.43 1.31 -29.61
CA LEU A 226 19.09 0.95 -28.24
C LEU A 226 20.33 0.60 -27.42
N ALA A 227 21.26 -0.16 -27.98
CA ALA A 227 22.52 -0.52 -27.34
C ALA A 227 23.35 0.72 -27.00
N ASP A 228 23.53 1.63 -27.96
CA ASP A 228 24.23 2.90 -27.75
C ASP A 228 23.56 3.75 -26.67
N TYR A 229 22.23 3.81 -26.69
CA TYR A 229 21.45 4.57 -25.71
C TYR A 229 21.62 3.98 -24.31
N ALA A 230 21.42 2.67 -24.14
CA ALA A 230 21.58 1.99 -22.86
C ALA A 230 23.02 2.12 -22.33
N ARG A 231 24.02 1.95 -23.21
CA ARG A 231 25.43 2.14 -22.86
C ARG A 231 25.71 3.52 -22.32
N SER A 232 25.27 4.57 -23.01
CA SER A 232 25.46 5.95 -22.55
C SER A 232 24.75 6.23 -21.22
N PHE A 233 23.58 5.62 -20.99
CA PHE A 233 22.75 5.86 -19.82
C PHE A 233 23.28 5.17 -18.56
N PHE A 234 23.92 4.02 -18.72
CA PHE A 234 24.38 3.17 -17.63
C PHE A 234 25.90 3.20 -17.39
N HIS A 235 26.68 3.85 -18.27
CA HIS A 235 28.14 3.94 -18.15
C HIS A 235 28.57 4.51 -16.78
N PRO A 236 29.63 3.95 -16.13
CA PRO A 236 30.50 2.85 -16.58
C PRO A 236 30.02 1.42 -16.21
N GLY A 237 28.74 1.21 -15.92
CA GLY A 237 28.20 -0.11 -15.56
C GLY A 237 27.76 -0.96 -16.75
N ASN A 238 27.71 -2.27 -16.53
CA ASN A 238 26.96 -3.20 -17.35
C ASN A 238 25.74 -3.71 -16.57
N TRP A 239 24.54 -3.46 -17.10
CA TRP A 239 23.28 -3.88 -16.52
C TRP A 239 22.39 -4.54 -17.56
N PRO A 240 21.65 -5.60 -17.19
CA PRO A 240 20.67 -6.20 -18.07
C PRO A 240 19.41 -5.31 -18.13
N VAL A 241 18.85 -5.19 -19.33
CA VAL A 241 17.67 -4.37 -19.63
C VAL A 241 16.66 -5.20 -20.39
N TRP A 242 15.45 -5.35 -19.84
CA TRP A 242 14.36 -6.09 -20.46
C TRP A 242 13.98 -5.53 -21.83
N LEU A 243 13.75 -6.46 -22.77
CA LEU A 243 13.16 -6.22 -24.08
C LEU A 243 11.78 -6.89 -24.15
N GLY A 244 10.91 -6.39 -25.02
CA GLY A 244 9.58 -6.94 -25.28
C GLY A 244 9.60 -8.23 -26.11
N ILE A 245 10.46 -9.19 -25.74
CA ILE A 245 10.65 -10.46 -26.43
C ILE A 245 10.62 -11.61 -25.42
N ASN A 246 9.85 -12.67 -25.72
CA ASN A 246 9.76 -13.87 -24.91
C ASN A 246 9.38 -15.10 -25.76
N ASP A 247 9.67 -16.29 -25.27
CA ASP A 247 9.24 -17.57 -25.85
C ASP A 247 8.40 -18.42 -24.87
N GLN A 248 7.80 -17.75 -23.87
CA GLN A 248 6.94 -18.37 -22.84
C GLN A 248 5.82 -19.26 -23.42
N ARG A 249 5.31 -18.92 -24.61
CA ARG A 249 4.24 -19.67 -25.26
C ARG A 249 4.72 -21.02 -25.80
N SER A 250 5.95 -21.08 -26.30
CA SER A 250 6.53 -22.27 -26.90
C SER A 250 8.04 -22.10 -26.95
N GLU A 251 8.74 -22.97 -26.24
CA GLU A 251 10.20 -23.06 -26.20
C GLU A 251 10.86 -22.88 -27.59
N GLY A 252 11.80 -21.95 -27.69
CA GLY A 252 12.55 -21.66 -28.91
C GLY A 252 11.78 -20.84 -29.96
N LEU A 253 10.51 -20.52 -29.72
CA LEU A 253 9.72 -19.62 -30.56
C LEU A 253 9.59 -18.25 -29.89
N TYR A 254 10.56 -17.37 -30.18
CA TYR A 254 10.55 -16.00 -29.68
C TYR A 254 9.49 -15.14 -30.40
N LEU A 255 8.64 -14.53 -29.59
CA LEU A 255 7.60 -13.60 -29.99
C LEU A 255 7.87 -12.24 -29.34
N PHE A 256 7.46 -11.21 -30.07
CA PHE A 256 7.31 -9.88 -29.53
C PHE A 256 6.05 -9.80 -28.65
N GLU A 257 5.96 -8.81 -27.76
CA GLU A 257 4.78 -8.55 -26.91
C GLU A 257 3.47 -8.37 -27.70
N ASP A 258 3.54 -7.93 -28.96
CA ASP A 258 2.38 -7.83 -29.85
C ASP A 258 1.98 -9.17 -30.52
N GLY A 259 2.67 -10.26 -30.17
CA GLY A 259 2.43 -11.60 -30.69
C GLY A 259 3.06 -11.89 -32.05
N THR A 260 3.74 -10.91 -32.66
CA THR A 260 4.46 -11.12 -33.92
C THR A 260 5.75 -11.92 -33.70
N ARG A 261 6.15 -12.71 -34.69
CA ARG A 261 7.38 -13.51 -34.60
C ARG A 261 8.62 -12.62 -34.71
N VAL A 262 9.64 -12.93 -33.90
CA VAL A 262 10.93 -12.27 -33.98
C VAL A 262 11.65 -12.71 -35.26
N THR A 263 12.09 -11.73 -36.05
CA THR A 263 12.82 -11.95 -37.32
C THR A 263 14.30 -11.59 -37.24
N TYR A 264 14.67 -10.76 -36.26
CA TYR A 264 16.03 -10.30 -36.01
C TYR A 264 16.49 -10.79 -34.65
N PHE A 265 17.73 -11.30 -34.57
CA PHE A 265 18.29 -11.82 -33.33
C PHE A 265 19.69 -11.27 -33.10
N GLN A 266 19.92 -10.69 -31.92
CA GLN A 266 21.22 -10.21 -31.45
C GLN A 266 21.70 -11.05 -30.27
N TRP A 267 21.55 -12.37 -30.33
CA TRP A 267 22.04 -13.27 -29.28
C TRP A 267 23.54 -13.11 -29.06
N ARG A 268 23.96 -13.11 -27.80
CA ARG A 268 25.38 -13.16 -27.46
C ARG A 268 26.03 -14.39 -28.06
N LYS A 269 27.11 -14.17 -28.81
CA LYS A 269 27.97 -15.23 -29.35
C LYS A 269 29.40 -14.99 -28.87
N HIS A 270 29.81 -15.73 -27.85
CA HIS A 270 31.16 -15.64 -27.30
C HIS A 270 31.77 -17.03 -27.12
N PHE A 271 33.10 -17.12 -27.12
CA PHE A 271 33.80 -18.42 -27.03
C PHE A 271 33.55 -19.17 -25.70
N LEU A 272 33.06 -18.48 -24.67
CA LEU A 272 32.73 -19.05 -23.35
C LEU A 272 31.25 -19.34 -23.15
N SER A 273 30.35 -18.68 -23.90
CA SER A 273 28.91 -18.80 -23.74
C SER A 273 28.22 -18.33 -25.02
N SER A 274 27.21 -19.09 -25.45
CA SER A 274 26.32 -18.75 -26.55
C SER A 274 24.91 -18.73 -26.01
N GLN A 275 24.14 -17.72 -26.39
CA GLN A 275 22.74 -17.59 -26.03
C GLN A 275 21.84 -17.98 -27.21
N PRO A 276 20.60 -18.42 -26.97
CA PRO A 276 20.02 -18.73 -25.65
C PRO A 276 20.51 -20.08 -25.08
N ASP A 277 20.63 -20.22 -23.76
CA ASP A 277 21.11 -21.46 -23.10
C ASP A 277 20.27 -21.96 -21.90
N GLY A 278 19.23 -21.24 -21.49
CA GLY A 278 18.44 -21.57 -20.31
C GLY A 278 17.29 -22.55 -20.56
N GLY A 279 16.89 -22.73 -21.83
CA GLY A 279 15.78 -23.58 -22.22
C GLY A 279 14.46 -23.13 -21.59
N LYS A 280 13.58 -24.09 -21.24
CA LYS A 280 12.24 -23.85 -20.62
C LYS A 280 12.21 -23.03 -19.34
N ARG A 281 13.37 -22.78 -18.72
CA ARG A 281 13.49 -22.01 -17.48
C ARG A 281 13.65 -20.51 -17.74
N GLU A 282 14.22 -20.14 -18.87
CA GLU A 282 14.61 -18.77 -19.18
C GLU A 282 13.90 -18.32 -20.45
N ASN A 283 12.67 -17.83 -20.27
CA ASN A 283 11.79 -17.57 -21.41
C ASN A 283 11.68 -16.08 -21.78
N CYS A 284 12.48 -15.20 -21.17
CA CYS A 284 12.38 -13.75 -21.31
C CYS A 284 13.73 -13.14 -21.70
N VAL A 285 13.72 -12.16 -22.60
CA VAL A 285 14.95 -11.63 -23.19
C VAL A 285 15.33 -10.28 -22.60
N ALA A 286 16.59 -10.16 -22.19
CA ALA A 286 17.21 -8.90 -21.83
C ALA A 286 18.43 -8.63 -22.73
N MET A 287 18.70 -7.35 -23.00
CA MET A 287 19.98 -6.95 -23.59
C MET A 287 20.94 -6.46 -22.51
N SER A 288 22.23 -6.68 -22.74
CA SER A 288 23.32 -6.14 -21.93
C SER A 288 23.53 -4.66 -22.26
N SER A 289 23.71 -3.79 -21.27
CA SER A 289 23.86 -2.36 -21.54
C SER A 289 25.23 -1.98 -22.09
N ASP A 290 26.23 -2.85 -22.05
CA ASP A 290 27.58 -2.56 -22.53
C ASP A 290 27.77 -2.83 -24.04
N ASP A 291 27.38 -4.00 -24.51
CA ASP A 291 27.53 -4.47 -25.89
C ASP A 291 26.20 -4.58 -26.66
N GLY A 292 25.06 -4.55 -25.96
CA GLY A 292 23.74 -4.70 -26.57
C GLY A 292 23.38 -6.13 -26.96
N ASP A 293 24.18 -7.13 -26.58
CA ASP A 293 23.88 -8.52 -26.87
C ASP A 293 22.73 -9.05 -25.99
N TRP A 294 21.94 -9.95 -26.57
CA TRP A 294 20.76 -10.54 -25.93
C TRP A 294 21.12 -11.79 -25.15
N TRP A 295 20.40 -11.95 -24.05
CA TRP A 295 20.46 -13.07 -23.13
C TRP A 295 19.04 -13.54 -22.79
N ASP A 296 18.80 -14.84 -22.81
CA ASP A 296 17.60 -15.40 -22.21
C ASP A 296 17.78 -15.43 -20.70
N ASN A 297 16.71 -15.09 -19.97
CA ASN A 297 16.73 -14.98 -18.52
C ASN A 297 15.41 -15.49 -17.93
N TYR A 298 15.49 -15.88 -16.66
CA TYR A 298 14.29 -16.14 -15.85
C TYR A 298 13.42 -14.87 -15.78
N CYS A 299 12.16 -15.00 -16.18
CA CYS A 299 11.20 -13.88 -16.29
C CYS A 299 10.87 -13.19 -14.95
N ASP A 300 11.09 -13.88 -13.82
CA ASP A 300 10.85 -13.38 -12.47
C ASP A 300 12.00 -12.52 -11.93
N ARG A 301 13.17 -12.53 -12.59
CA ARG A 301 14.29 -11.65 -12.25
C ARG A 301 13.86 -10.20 -12.35
N ARG A 302 14.34 -9.39 -11.42
CA ARG A 302 14.09 -7.96 -11.43
C ARG A 302 15.25 -7.25 -12.12
N MET A 303 14.97 -6.61 -13.25
CA MET A 303 15.98 -5.91 -14.06
C MET A 303 15.47 -4.53 -14.46
N TYR A 304 16.35 -3.70 -15.00
CA TYR A 304 15.92 -2.48 -15.68
C TYR A 304 15.15 -2.84 -16.94
N TYR A 305 14.38 -1.89 -17.47
CA TYR A 305 13.56 -2.13 -18.65
C TYR A 305 13.54 -0.90 -19.55
N LEU A 306 13.21 -1.16 -20.80
CA LEU A 306 13.13 -0.15 -21.83
C LEU A 306 11.72 -0.15 -22.40
N CYS A 307 11.06 1.00 -22.36
CA CYS A 307 9.76 1.20 -22.97
C CYS A 307 9.91 1.85 -24.34
N GLU A 308 9.07 1.44 -25.29
CA GLU A 308 8.85 2.11 -26.55
C GLU A 308 7.49 2.81 -26.61
N PHE A 309 7.46 3.95 -27.29
CA PHE A 309 6.29 4.79 -27.51
C PHE A 309 6.22 5.17 -28.99
N ASP A 310 5.02 5.30 -29.53
CA ASP A 310 4.81 5.82 -30.88
C ASP A 310 4.92 7.37 -30.86
N ALA A 311 5.73 7.92 -31.76
CA ALA A 311 6.06 9.34 -31.84
C ALA A 311 4.95 10.19 -32.51
#